data_AF-A0A924MKZ8-F1
#
_entry.id   AF-A0A924MKZ8-F1
#
_cell.length_a   1.000
_cell.length_b   1.000
_cell.length_c   1.000
_cell.angle_alpha   90.00
_cell.angle_beta   90.00
_cell.angle_gamma   90.00
#
_symmetry.space_group_name_H-M   'P 1'
#
loop_
_entity.id
_entity.type
_entity.pdbx_description
1 polymer ?
#
loop_
_entity_poly.entity_id
_entity_poly.type
_entity_poly.pdbx_seq_one_letter_code
_entity_poly.pdbx_strand_id
1 'polypeptide(L)'
;MKLSFLMWLASFLPQSQADSLCLATTVYLEARDQSELGQRAVAEVALRRQQDGRWGDSVCEVVTAPKQFAPSLVNPNLRLGSIEAWQEAVDVAFRAQQDWQMPASTRKEIVPGASHFAALGIARPAWRTYPAVATIGDHTFFRVDRLAN
;
A
#
# COMPACT_ATOMS: atom_id res chain seq x y z
N MET A 1 -7.13 10.40 14.16
CA MET A 1 -8.39 9.62 14.00
C MET A 1 -8.13 8.15 14.35
N LYS A 2 -9.12 7.36 14.79
CA LYS A 2 -8.92 5.92 15.07
C LYS A 2 -8.91 5.11 13.77
N LEU A 3 -8.04 4.10 13.66
CA LEU A 3 -8.02 3.19 12.51
C LEU A 3 -9.38 2.50 12.31
N SER A 4 -9.99 1.98 13.39
CA SER A 4 -11.30 1.33 13.33
C SER A 4 -12.40 2.25 12.81
N PHE A 5 -12.35 3.54 13.14
CA PHE A 5 -13.28 4.52 12.59
C PHE A 5 -13.07 4.73 11.09
N LEU A 6 -11.82 4.80 10.62
CA LEU A 6 -11.53 4.94 9.19
C LEU A 6 -11.99 3.72 8.39
N MET A 7 -11.70 2.51 8.88
CA MET A 7 -12.12 1.28 8.22
C MET A 7 -13.64 1.11 8.23
N TRP A 8 -14.30 1.49 9.34
CA TRP A 8 -15.77 1.52 9.41
C TRP A 8 -16.37 2.55 8.46
N LEU A 9 -15.78 3.74 8.35
CA LEU A 9 -16.25 4.76 7.40
C LEU A 9 -16.13 4.25 5.96
N ALA A 10 -15.01 3.60 5.62
CA ALA A 10 -14.79 3.04 4.28
C ALA A 10 -15.88 2.06 3.84
N SER A 11 -16.48 1.28 4.75
CA SER A 11 -17.55 0.33 4.39
C SER A 11 -18.87 0.97 3.98
N PHE A 12 -19.04 2.29 4.17
CA PHE A 12 -20.23 3.03 3.73
C PHE A 12 -19.97 3.93 2.53
N LEU A 13 -18.71 4.05 2.08
CA LEU A 13 -18.35 4.89 0.95
C LEU A 13 -18.54 4.15 -0.37
N PRO A 14 -18.81 4.87 -1.48
CA PRO A 14 -18.66 4.31 -2.81
C PRO A 14 -17.27 3.71 -3.01
N GLN A 15 -17.18 2.62 -3.76
CA GLN A 15 -15.96 1.80 -3.91
C GLN A 15 -14.69 2.62 -4.17
N SER A 16 -14.74 3.58 -5.10
CA SER A 16 -13.58 4.42 -5.43
C SER A 16 -13.08 5.24 -4.23
N GLN A 17 -14.00 5.80 -3.44
CA GLN A 17 -13.69 6.60 -2.25
C GLN A 17 -13.22 5.73 -1.10
N ALA A 18 -13.83 4.54 -0.94
CA ALA A 18 -13.39 3.54 0.02
C ALA A 18 -11.94 3.11 -0.28
N ASP A 19 -11.64 2.78 -1.53
CA ASP A 19 -10.31 2.36 -1.96
C ASP A 19 -9.27 3.47 -1.74
N SER A 20 -9.60 4.74 -2.03
CA SER A 20 -8.71 5.87 -1.71
C SER A 20 -8.42 5.97 -0.21
N LEU A 21 -9.44 5.82 0.64
CA LEU A 21 -9.31 5.89 2.09
C LEU A 21 -8.49 4.72 2.66
N CYS A 22 -8.73 3.50 2.17
CA CYS A 22 -7.98 2.30 2.53
C CYS A 22 -6.52 2.40 2.08
N LEU A 23 -6.26 2.89 0.86
CA LEU A 23 -4.92 3.09 0.35
C LEU A 23 -4.16 4.15 1.16
N ALA A 24 -4.76 5.32 1.42
CA ALA A 24 -4.15 6.38 2.22
C ALA A 24 -3.82 5.91 3.64
N THR A 25 -4.73 5.15 4.25
CA THR A 25 -4.50 4.54 5.57
C THR A 25 -3.32 3.59 5.55
N THR A 26 -3.20 2.80 4.49
CA THR A 26 -2.09 1.84 4.32
C THR A 26 -0.77 2.58 4.13
N VAL A 27 -0.72 3.57 3.23
CA VAL A 27 0.48 4.39 3.00
C VAL A 27 0.92 5.09 4.29
N TYR A 28 -0.02 5.65 5.06
CA TYR A 28 0.30 6.29 6.34
C TYR A 28 0.89 5.31 7.36
N LEU A 29 0.33 4.09 7.46
CA LEU A 29 0.80 3.13 8.45
C LEU A 29 2.11 2.44 8.07
N GLU A 30 2.33 2.24 6.78
CA GLU A 30 3.50 1.53 6.25
C GLU A 30 4.68 2.46 5.96
N ALA A 31 4.44 3.72 5.58
CA ALA A 31 5.47 4.54 4.95
C ALA A 31 5.40 6.06 5.27
N ARG A 32 4.69 6.49 6.31
CA ARG A 32 4.57 7.94 6.64
C ARG A 32 5.88 8.66 6.94
N ASP A 33 6.94 7.93 7.27
CA ASP A 33 8.28 8.48 7.55
C ASP A 33 9.22 8.34 6.33
N GLN A 34 8.69 7.85 5.21
CA GLN A 34 9.41 7.69 3.95
C GLN A 34 9.19 8.91 3.05
N SER A 35 10.12 9.11 2.11
CA SER A 35 9.94 10.06 1.01
C SER A 35 8.66 9.78 0.20
N GLU A 36 8.13 10.78 -0.50
CA GLU A 36 6.99 10.61 -1.43
C GLU A 36 7.20 9.43 -2.40
N LEU A 37 8.44 9.23 -2.88
CA LEU A 37 8.79 8.11 -3.75
C LEU A 37 8.57 6.74 -3.07
N GLY A 38 8.93 6.63 -1.79
CA GLY A 38 8.74 5.41 -0.99
C GLY A 38 7.27 5.16 -0.67
N GLN A 39 6.51 6.20 -0.36
CA GLN A 39 5.06 6.12 -0.16
C GLN A 39 4.35 5.66 -1.44
N ARG A 40 4.71 6.22 -2.60
CA ARG A 40 4.20 5.78 -3.91
C ARG A 40 4.54 4.33 -4.21
N ALA A 41 5.75 3.88 -3.86
CA ALA A 41 6.16 2.49 -4.07
C ALA A 41 5.34 1.50 -3.22
N VAL A 42 4.97 1.85 -1.99
CA VAL A 42 4.05 1.04 -1.17
C VAL A 42 2.65 1.03 -1.75
N ALA A 43 2.13 2.19 -2.16
CA ALA A 43 0.82 2.30 -2.79
C ALA A 43 0.74 1.43 -4.06
N GLU A 44 1.79 1.46 -4.88
CA GLU A 44 1.93 0.65 -6.08
C GLU A 44 1.90 -0.87 -5.79
N VAL A 45 2.52 -1.35 -4.70
CA VAL A 45 2.41 -2.77 -4.32
C VAL A 45 0.97 -3.14 -3.96
N ALA A 46 0.25 -2.29 -3.22
CA ALA A 46 -1.16 -2.54 -2.88
C ALA A 46 -2.05 -2.59 -4.13
N LEU A 47 -1.89 -1.64 -5.05
CA LEU A 47 -2.65 -1.57 -6.30
C LEU A 47 -2.32 -2.73 -7.25
N ARG A 48 -1.06 -3.17 -7.30
CA ARG A 48 -0.66 -4.35 -8.07
C ARG A 48 -1.27 -5.63 -7.49
N ARG A 49 -1.35 -5.74 -6.16
CA ARG A 49 -2.01 -6.88 -5.50
C ARG A 49 -3.52 -6.89 -5.71
N GLN A 50 -4.16 -5.72 -5.80
CA GLN A 50 -5.56 -5.62 -6.24
C GLN A 50 -5.73 -6.12 -7.67
N GLN A 51 -4.89 -5.65 -8.61
CA GLN A 51 -4.96 -6.07 -10.01
C GLN A 51 -4.80 -7.59 -10.18
N ASP A 52 -4.03 -8.24 -9.30
CA ASP A 52 -3.83 -9.69 -9.31
C ASP A 52 -5.01 -10.49 -8.71
N GLY A 53 -5.86 -9.89 -7.87
CA GLY A 53 -7.09 -10.49 -7.35
C GLY A 53 -6.92 -11.55 -6.26
N ARG A 54 -5.70 -12.03 -5.95
CA ARG A 54 -5.47 -13.06 -4.92
C ARG A 54 -5.98 -12.71 -3.52
N TRP A 55 -6.07 -11.42 -3.20
CA TRP A 55 -6.47 -10.91 -1.88
C TRP A 55 -7.78 -10.12 -1.90
N GLY A 56 -8.51 -10.17 -3.02
CA GLY A 56 -9.74 -9.41 -3.24
C GLY A 56 -9.66 -8.52 -4.48
N ASP A 57 -10.82 -8.05 -4.90
CA ASP A 57 -11.01 -7.27 -6.13
C ASP A 57 -10.98 -5.75 -5.85
N SER A 58 -10.90 -5.38 -4.57
CA SER A 58 -10.78 -4.00 -4.09
C SER A 58 -9.49 -3.73 -3.31
N VAL A 59 -9.07 -2.46 -3.26
CA VAL A 59 -7.92 -2.06 -2.43
C VAL A 59 -8.22 -2.32 -0.97
N CYS A 60 -9.44 -2.03 -0.51
CA CYS A 60 -9.82 -2.29 0.88
C CYS A 60 -9.68 -3.78 1.27
N GLU A 61 -10.12 -4.71 0.42
CA GLU A 61 -9.94 -6.15 0.68
C GLU A 61 -8.46 -6.52 0.75
N VAL A 62 -7.65 -6.03 -0.20
CA VAL A 62 -6.20 -6.30 -0.24
C VAL A 62 -5.49 -5.82 1.02
N VAL A 63 -5.76 -4.59 1.46
CA VAL A 63 -5.03 -4.01 2.60
C VAL A 63 -5.54 -4.49 3.96
N THR A 64 -6.77 -4.99 4.00
CA THR A 64 -7.34 -5.62 5.21
C THR A 64 -7.18 -7.14 5.21
N ALA A 65 -6.69 -7.74 4.13
CA ALA A 65 -6.41 -9.16 4.05
C ALA A 65 -5.42 -9.59 5.14
N PRO A 66 -5.59 -10.81 5.73
CA PRO A 66 -4.79 -11.25 6.87
C PRO A 66 -3.29 -11.16 6.61
N LYS A 67 -2.59 -10.40 7.46
CA LYS A 67 -1.13 -10.26 7.47
C LYS A 67 -0.51 -9.70 6.17
N GLN A 68 -1.30 -9.01 5.34
CA GLN A 68 -0.79 -8.43 4.10
C GLN A 68 -0.22 -7.02 4.31
N PHE A 69 -0.88 -6.22 5.14
CA PHE A 69 -0.52 -4.83 5.41
C PHE A 69 -0.86 -4.46 6.87
N ALA A 70 -0.32 -3.33 7.33
CA ALA A 70 -0.50 -2.78 8.65
C ALA A 70 -1.97 -2.66 9.10
N PRO A 71 -2.97 -2.29 8.27
CA PRO A 71 -4.37 -2.25 8.68
C PRO A 71 -4.91 -3.56 9.28
N SER A 72 -4.38 -4.72 8.87
CA SER A 72 -4.77 -6.03 9.42
C SER A 72 -3.85 -6.55 10.53
N LEU A 73 -2.80 -5.79 10.89
CA LEU A 73 -1.77 -6.19 11.86
C LEU A 73 -1.78 -5.33 13.13
N VAL A 74 -2.07 -4.04 13.02
CA VAL A 74 -2.00 -3.10 14.15
C VAL A 74 -3.28 -3.09 14.96
N ASN A 75 -3.22 -2.51 16.17
CA ASN A 75 -4.40 -2.36 17.02
C ASN A 75 -5.49 -1.53 16.31
N PRO A 76 -6.74 -2.01 16.17
CA PRO A 76 -7.83 -1.24 15.56
C PRO A 76 -8.11 0.11 16.25
N ASN A 77 -7.77 0.25 17.54
CA ASN A 77 -7.90 1.51 18.28
C ASN A 77 -6.70 2.46 18.12
N LEU A 78 -5.70 2.10 17.31
CA LEU A 78 -4.56 2.96 17.00
C LEU A 78 -5.05 4.32 16.49
N ARG A 79 -4.52 5.39 17.05
CA ARG A 79 -4.82 6.76 16.63
C ARG A 79 -3.76 7.24 15.65
N LEU A 80 -4.18 7.56 14.42
CA LEU A 80 -3.38 8.28 13.45
C LEU A 80 -3.30 9.75 13.91
N GLY A 81 -2.09 10.22 14.20
CA GLY A 81 -1.85 11.43 14.98
C GLY A 81 -1.25 12.61 14.22
N SER A 82 -0.44 12.37 13.18
CA SER A 82 0.12 13.46 12.36
C SER A 82 -0.86 13.80 11.24
N ILE A 83 -1.29 15.06 11.22
CA ILE A 83 -2.20 15.57 10.18
C ILE A 83 -1.43 15.77 8.88
N GLU A 84 -0.19 16.24 8.97
CA GLU A 84 0.69 16.52 7.83
C GLU A 84 1.01 15.23 7.08
N ALA A 85 1.47 14.20 7.80
CA ALA A 85 1.75 12.91 7.18
C ALA A 85 0.47 12.21 6.68
N TRP A 86 -0.68 12.49 7.31
CA TRP A 86 -1.97 12.02 6.81
C TRP A 86 -2.34 12.68 5.48
N GLN A 87 -2.17 13.99 5.36
CA GLN A 87 -2.41 14.73 4.12
C GLN A 87 -1.50 14.23 3.00
N GLU A 88 -0.21 14.02 3.29
CA GLU A 88 0.74 13.48 2.32
C GLU A 88 0.34 12.06 1.85
N ALA A 89 -0.01 11.18 2.79
CA ALA A 89 -0.46 9.83 2.45
C ALA A 89 -1.75 9.82 1.60
N VAL A 90 -2.67 10.75 1.87
CA VAL A 90 -3.88 10.96 1.07
C VAL A 90 -3.51 11.41 -0.35
N ASP A 91 -2.67 12.43 -0.50
CA ASP A 91 -2.24 12.93 -1.80
C ASP A 91 -1.53 11.84 -2.63
N VAL A 92 -0.65 11.07 -1.98
CA VAL A 92 0.03 9.93 -2.61
C VAL A 92 -0.98 8.87 -3.06
N ALA A 93 -1.94 8.50 -2.22
CA ALA A 93 -2.94 7.49 -2.55
C ALA A 93 -3.78 7.91 -3.77
N PHE A 94 -4.26 9.15 -3.80
CA PHE A 94 -5.03 9.66 -4.94
C PHE A 94 -4.22 9.67 -6.24
N ARG A 95 -2.97 10.17 -6.19
CA ARG A 95 -2.09 10.17 -7.37
C ARG A 95 -1.78 8.76 -7.85
N ALA A 96 -1.45 7.85 -6.92
CA ALA A 96 -1.16 6.46 -7.26
C ALA A 96 -2.36 5.76 -7.92
N GLN A 97 -3.59 5.98 -7.42
CA GLN A 97 -4.79 5.44 -8.05
C GLN A 97 -5.04 6.02 -9.45
N GLN A 98 -4.85 7.33 -9.64
CA GLN A 98 -4.97 7.95 -10.96
C GLN A 98 -3.93 7.38 -11.94
N ASP A 99 -2.67 7.24 -11.50
CA ASP A 99 -1.61 6.61 -12.30
C ASP A 99 -1.98 5.15 -12.64
N TRP A 100 -2.56 4.41 -11.69
CA TRP A 100 -2.99 3.02 -11.90
C TRP A 100 -4.19 2.86 -12.83
N GLN A 101 -4.96 3.92 -13.11
CA GLN A 101 -6.02 3.90 -14.11
C GLN A 101 -5.46 4.02 -15.54
N MET A 102 -4.21 4.46 -15.71
CA MET A 102 -3.58 4.53 -17.02
C MET A 102 -3.28 3.13 -17.57
N PRO A 103 -3.28 2.94 -18.91
CA PRO A 103 -2.83 1.71 -19.54
C PRO A 103 -1.43 1.31 -19.09
N ALA A 104 -1.19 0.01 -18.90
CA ALA A 104 0.10 -0.51 -18.43
C ALA A 104 1.29 -0.06 -19.31
N SER A 105 1.08 0.14 -20.61
CA SER A 105 2.12 0.61 -21.55
C SER A 105 2.56 2.06 -21.31
N THR A 106 1.73 2.87 -20.65
CA THR A 106 2.00 4.30 -20.40
C THR A 106 2.09 4.63 -18.91
N ARG A 107 1.72 3.69 -18.04
CA ARG A 107 1.75 3.84 -16.60
C ARG A 107 3.21 3.95 -16.13
N LYS A 108 3.49 4.97 -15.32
CA LYS A 108 4.79 5.10 -14.67
C LYS A 108 4.80 4.27 -13.39
N GLU A 109 5.61 3.22 -13.37
CA GLU A 109 5.84 2.38 -12.19
C GLU A 109 7.12 2.83 -11.47
N ILE A 110 7.06 2.94 -10.15
CA ILE A 110 8.17 3.26 -9.26
C ILE A 110 8.99 1.99 -8.94
N VAL A 111 8.30 0.86 -8.73
CA VAL A 111 8.90 -0.43 -8.37
C VAL A 111 8.37 -1.54 -9.27
N PRO A 112 8.72 -1.53 -10.56
CA PRO A 112 8.08 -2.37 -11.56
C PRO A 112 8.19 -3.86 -11.26
N GLY A 113 7.03 -4.50 -11.15
CA GLY A 113 6.89 -5.92 -10.82
C GLY A 113 7.22 -6.29 -9.37
N ALA A 114 7.36 -5.34 -8.44
CA ALA A 114 7.48 -5.67 -7.02
C ALA A 114 6.12 -6.14 -6.47
N SER A 115 6.10 -7.30 -5.80
CA SER A 115 4.89 -7.81 -5.13
C SER A 115 4.98 -7.75 -3.61
N HIS A 116 6.17 -7.49 -3.06
CA HIS A 116 6.46 -7.48 -1.63
C HIS A 116 7.44 -6.36 -1.30
N PHE A 117 7.42 -5.90 -0.05
CA PHE A 117 8.44 -5.01 0.50
C PHE A 117 8.66 -5.31 1.98
N ALA A 118 9.87 -5.02 2.47
CA ALA A 118 10.20 -5.11 3.88
C ALA A 118 11.25 -4.08 4.27
N ALA A 119 11.10 -3.52 5.48
CA ALA A 119 12.18 -2.88 6.20
C ALA A 119 13.10 -3.96 6.80
N LEU A 120 14.20 -4.29 6.12
CA LEU A 120 15.07 -5.41 6.49
C LEU A 120 15.83 -5.20 7.82
N GLY A 121 15.86 -3.96 8.32
CA GLY A 121 16.35 -3.64 9.66
C GLY A 121 15.41 -4.12 10.77
N ILE A 122 14.13 -4.37 10.44
CA ILE A 122 13.07 -4.72 11.40
C ILE A 122 12.60 -6.16 11.18
N ALA A 123 12.47 -6.59 9.92
CA ALA A 123 11.91 -7.89 9.57
C ALA A 123 12.83 -8.71 8.65
N ARG A 124 12.81 -10.03 8.81
CA ARG A 124 13.58 -10.97 7.98
C ARG A 124 12.69 -12.07 7.39
N PRO A 125 11.76 -11.72 6.47
CA PRO A 125 10.86 -12.68 5.87
C PRO A 125 11.63 -13.67 4.98
N ALA A 126 11.13 -14.90 4.86
CA ALA A 126 11.77 -15.95 4.06
C ALA A 126 11.93 -15.57 2.58
N TRP A 127 10.98 -14.81 2.02
CA TRP A 127 10.99 -14.36 0.64
C TRP A 127 12.01 -13.23 0.35
N ARG A 128 12.78 -12.75 1.34
CA ARG A 128 13.84 -11.75 1.13
C ARG A 128 14.99 -12.23 0.23
N THR A 129 15.02 -13.52 -0.13
CA THR A 129 16.01 -14.12 -1.04
C THR A 129 15.61 -13.98 -2.51
N TYR A 130 14.38 -13.56 -2.79
CA TYR A 130 13.93 -13.28 -4.15
C TYR A 130 14.61 -12.01 -4.71
N PRO A 131 14.56 -11.79 -6.04
CA PRO A 131 15.19 -10.62 -6.65
C PRO A 131 14.65 -9.30 -6.07
N ALA A 132 15.56 -8.46 -5.60
CA ALA A 132 15.24 -7.08 -5.23
C ALA A 132 15.02 -6.24 -6.49
N VAL A 133 13.98 -5.42 -6.48
CA VAL A 133 13.63 -4.46 -7.55
C VAL A 133 14.29 -3.12 -7.27
N ALA A 134 14.16 -2.63 -6.03
CA ALA A 134 14.75 -1.38 -5.58
C ALA A 134 14.80 -1.36 -4.04
N THR A 135 15.65 -0.48 -3.50
CA THR A 135 15.59 -0.05 -2.11
C THR A 135 15.31 1.44 -2.09
N ILE A 136 14.24 1.85 -1.41
CA ILE A 136 13.80 3.25 -1.31
C ILE A 136 13.54 3.54 0.16
N GLY A 137 14.31 4.47 0.72
CA GLY A 137 14.33 4.68 2.17
C GLY A 137 14.81 3.41 2.88
N ASP A 138 14.06 2.94 3.88
CA ASP A 138 14.37 1.70 4.61
C ASP A 138 13.72 0.44 3.99
N HIS A 139 12.83 0.61 3.02
CA HIS A 139 12.16 -0.50 2.34
C HIS A 139 12.98 -1.07 1.19
N THR A 140 13.13 -2.40 1.18
CA THR A 140 13.55 -3.15 -0.01
C THR A 140 12.32 -3.81 -0.63
N PHE A 141 12.13 -3.58 -1.94
CA PHE A 141 11.02 -4.09 -2.73
C PHE A 141 11.47 -5.32 -3.52
N PHE A 142 10.64 -6.35 -3.57
CA PHE A 142 11.01 -7.67 -4.10
C PHE A 142 9.99 -8.17 -5.13
N ARG A 143 10.51 -8.88 -6.13
CA ARG A 143 9.74 -9.63 -7.11
C ARG A 143 9.61 -11.09 -6.65
N VAL A 144 8.65 -11.35 -5.77
CA VAL A 144 8.41 -12.69 -5.20
C VAL A 144 7.45 -13.49 -6.06
N ASP A 145 6.32 -12.87 -6.41
CA ASP A 145 5.30 -13.47 -7.24
C ASP A 145 5.44 -13.00 -8.67
N ARG A 146 5.13 -13.89 -9.61
CA ARG A 146 4.60 -13.44 -10.89
C ARG A 146 3.13 -13.10 -10.64
N LEU A 147 2.86 -11.82 -10.36
CA LEU A 147 1.48 -11.32 -10.34
C LEU A 147 0.94 -11.31 -11.78
N ALA A 148 -0.36 -11.49 -11.96
CA ALA A 148 -0.97 -11.48 -13.30
C ALA A 148 -0.57 -10.19 -14.06
N ASN A 149 -0.09 -10.35 -15.30
CA ASN A 149 0.28 -9.23 -16.18
C ASN A 149 -0.96 -8.46 -16.63
#